data_AF-M7CV55-F1
#
_entry.id   AF-M7CV55-F1
#
_cell.length_a   1.000
_cell.length_b   1.000
_cell.length_c   1.000
_cell.angle_alpha   90.00
_cell.angle_beta   90.00
_cell.angle_gamma   90.00
#
_symmetry.space_group_name_H-M   'P 1'
#
loop_
_entity.id
_entity.type
_entity.pdbx_description
1 polymer ?
#
loop_
_entity_poly.entity_id
_entity_poly.type
_entity_poly.pdbx_seq_one_letter_code
_entity_poly.pdbx_strand_id
1 'polypeptide(L)'
;MVTDAEERDAGLHFVLLVRTEPDENGNYLTEAQDSVQADNGQYVFSFRHYDGVGEQEPDEVRPGTYYLVGGTDLDNDGIICQPGEACAEYPVSGLREAIHVDQNTDLTSIRMTTGFSRPTISAATPDVLPRPDFAGYRLIPEDDFVRPLKKLSGE
;
A
#
# COMPACT_ATOMS: atom_id res chain seq x y z
N MET A 1 27.95 9.49 12.98
CA MET A 1 27.76 8.35 12.07
C MET A 1 26.31 7.99 12.18
N VAL A 2 25.56 8.12 11.09
CA VAL A 2 24.16 7.69 11.03
C VAL A 2 24.18 6.17 11.03
N THR A 3 23.33 5.54 11.83
CA THR A 3 23.20 4.08 11.88
C THR A 3 22.40 3.58 10.67
N ASP A 4 22.65 2.35 10.20
CA ASP A 4 21.87 1.73 9.10
C ASP A 4 20.34 1.76 9.35
N ALA A 5 19.90 1.83 10.61
CA ALA A 5 18.49 1.95 10.97
C ALA A 5 17.93 3.35 10.68
N GLU A 6 18.70 4.41 10.96
CA GLU A 6 18.32 5.80 10.67
C GLU A 6 18.32 6.08 9.16
N GLU A 7 19.16 5.41 8.37
CA GLU A 7 19.13 5.51 6.89
C GLU A 7 17.87 4.87 6.27
N ARG A 8 17.16 4.02 7.03
CA ARG A 8 15.94 3.32 6.60
C ARG A 8 14.66 3.94 7.14
N ASP A 9 14.80 5.01 7.92
CA ASP A 9 13.67 5.82 8.35
C ASP A 9 13.33 6.83 7.26
N ALA A 10 12.27 6.53 6.52
CA ALA A 10 11.70 7.42 5.52
C ALA A 10 10.66 8.41 6.07
N GLY A 11 10.53 8.48 7.40
CA GLY A 11 9.50 9.26 8.06
C GLY A 11 8.14 8.56 8.02
N LEU A 12 7.07 9.35 7.95
CA LEU A 12 5.70 8.85 7.83
C LEU A 12 5.55 8.05 6.55
N HIS A 13 5.07 6.82 6.70
CA HIS A 13 4.93 5.87 5.60
C HIS A 13 3.49 5.38 5.56
N PHE A 14 2.94 5.33 4.36
CA PHE A 14 1.63 4.78 4.11
C PHE A 14 1.79 3.33 3.67
N VAL A 15 1.04 2.44 4.29
CA VAL A 15 1.00 1.01 3.96
C VAL A 15 -0.38 0.70 3.42
N LEU A 16 -0.43 0.14 2.22
CA LEU A 16 -1.63 -0.09 1.45
C LEU A 16 -1.81 -1.56 1.12
N LEU A 17 -3.04 -2.04 1.24
CA LEU A 17 -3.51 -3.23 0.53
C LEU A 17 -4.23 -2.77 -0.72
N VAL A 18 -3.65 -3.07 -1.87
CA VAL A 18 -4.20 -2.67 -3.18
C VAL A 18 -4.72 -3.90 -3.90
N ARG A 19 -5.87 -3.78 -4.56
CA ARG A 19 -6.43 -4.86 -5.37
C ARG A 19 -5.45 -5.29 -6.44
N THR A 20 -5.44 -6.57 -6.81
CA THR A 20 -4.49 -7.07 -7.83
C THR A 20 -4.91 -6.76 -9.25
N GLU A 21 -6.17 -6.39 -9.45
CA GLU A 21 -6.75 -6.02 -10.73
C GLU A 21 -6.95 -4.51 -10.79
N PRO A 22 -6.44 -3.82 -11.83
CA PRO A 22 -6.71 -2.41 -12.02
C PRO A 22 -8.16 -2.16 -12.44
N ASP A 23 -8.66 -0.96 -12.17
CA ASP A 23 -9.95 -0.48 -12.67
C ASP A 23 -9.93 -0.24 -14.19
N GLU A 24 -11.07 0.20 -14.74
CA GLU A 24 -11.22 0.51 -16.19
C GLU A 24 -10.25 1.60 -16.69
N ASN A 25 -9.69 2.40 -15.78
CA ASN A 25 -8.72 3.47 -16.08
C ASN A 25 -7.27 3.02 -15.82
N GLY A 26 -7.04 1.77 -15.45
CA GLY A 26 -5.70 1.24 -15.15
C GLY A 26 -5.21 1.50 -13.73
N ASN A 27 -6.06 2.04 -12.83
CA ASN A 27 -5.67 2.36 -11.46
C ASN A 27 -5.85 1.15 -10.54
N TYR A 28 -4.86 0.91 -9.69
CA TYR A 28 -4.99 -0.06 -8.60
C TYR A 28 -5.73 0.58 -7.44
N LEU A 29 -6.88 0.01 -7.08
CA LEU A 29 -7.71 0.52 -5.99
C LEU A 29 -7.17 0.07 -4.64
N THR A 30 -7.03 1.00 -3.71
CA THR A 30 -6.69 0.73 -2.32
C THR A 30 -7.91 0.21 -1.57
N GLU A 31 -7.76 -0.96 -0.97
CA GLU A 31 -8.79 -1.63 -0.16
C GLU A 31 -8.67 -1.26 1.32
N ALA A 32 -7.44 -1.18 1.82
CA ALA A 32 -7.14 -0.82 3.20
C ALA A 32 -5.83 -0.04 3.26
N GLN A 33 -5.71 0.85 4.24
CA GLN A 33 -4.59 1.74 4.47
C GLN A 33 -4.25 1.85 5.96
N ASP A 34 -2.95 1.87 6.27
CA ASP A 34 -2.40 2.25 7.56
C ASP A 34 -1.30 3.32 7.38
N SER A 35 -1.06 4.12 8.40
CA SER A 35 -0.04 5.17 8.42
C SER A 35 0.89 4.95 9.60
N VAL A 36 2.17 4.73 9.31
CA VAL A 36 3.14 4.22 10.28
C VAL A 36 4.45 5.00 10.21
N GLN A 37 5.09 5.15 11.36
CA GLN A 37 6.45 5.70 11.47
C GLN A 37 7.43 4.55 11.67
N ALA A 38 8.69 4.78 11.29
CA ALA A 38 9.72 3.77 11.50
C ALA A 38 10.00 3.58 13.00
N ASP A 39 10.08 2.33 13.44
CA ASP A 39 10.66 1.92 14.71
C ASP A 39 11.93 1.10 14.41
N ASN A 40 13.10 1.63 14.76
CA ASN A 40 14.39 1.02 14.47
C ASN A 40 14.60 0.65 12.98
N GLY A 41 14.16 1.53 12.07
CA GLY A 41 14.25 1.31 10.62
C GLY A 41 13.28 0.24 10.09
N GLN A 42 12.25 -0.11 10.86
CA GLN A 42 11.17 -1.02 10.46
C GLN A 42 9.81 -0.34 10.56
N TYR A 43 8.96 -0.63 9.59
CA TYR A 43 7.55 -0.23 9.59
C TYR A 43 6.72 -1.43 10.00
N VAL A 44 6.08 -1.30 11.17
CA VAL A 44 5.20 -2.32 11.75
C VAL A 44 3.78 -1.83 11.62
N PHE A 45 2.93 -2.61 10.96
CA PHE A 45 1.54 -2.28 10.68
C PHE A 45 0.67 -3.53 10.88
N SER A 46 -0.64 -3.33 10.92
CA SER A 46 -1.61 -4.42 10.96
C SER A 46 -2.92 -4.03 10.29
N PHE A 47 -3.53 -4.95 9.56
CA PHE A 47 -4.88 -4.77 9.05
C PHE A 47 -5.86 -5.70 9.79
N ARG A 48 -6.97 -5.13 10.24
CA ARG A 48 -8.05 -5.84 10.91
C ARG A 48 -9.02 -6.43 9.90
N HIS A 49 -9.63 -7.54 10.21
CA HIS A 49 -10.70 -8.08 9.39
C HIS A 49 -11.96 -7.19 9.43
N TYR A 50 -12.53 -6.85 8.26
CA TYR A 50 -13.83 -6.19 8.17
C TYR A 50 -14.97 -7.22 8.35
N ASP A 51 -15.78 -7.06 9.40
CA ASP A 51 -16.85 -8.01 9.78
C ASP A 51 -18.10 -7.95 8.86
N GLY A 52 -18.13 -7.03 7.89
CA GLY A 52 -19.25 -6.85 6.97
C GLY A 52 -20.38 -5.98 7.52
N VAL A 53 -20.23 -5.41 8.73
CA VAL A 53 -21.28 -4.66 9.42
C VAL A 53 -20.84 -3.21 9.62
N GLY A 54 -21.64 -2.29 9.07
CA GLY A 54 -21.41 -0.86 9.25
C GLY A 54 -20.58 -0.25 8.12
N GLU A 55 -19.74 0.71 8.48
CA GLU A 55 -18.79 1.36 7.58
C GLU A 55 -17.44 0.70 7.80
N GLN A 56 -16.73 0.40 6.71
CA GLN A 56 -15.40 -0.20 6.77
C GLN A 56 -14.40 0.88 7.18
N GLU A 57 -13.67 0.66 8.26
CA GLU A 57 -12.60 1.54 8.67
C GLU A 57 -11.40 1.42 7.71
N PRO A 58 -10.50 2.42 7.64
CA PRO A 58 -9.40 2.41 6.69
C PRO A 58 -8.41 1.26 6.93
N ASP A 59 -8.21 0.87 8.19
CA ASP A 59 -7.35 -0.24 8.60
C ASP A 59 -8.06 -1.61 8.55
N GLU A 60 -9.31 -1.65 8.08
CA GLU A 60 -10.08 -2.88 7.93
C GLU A 60 -10.02 -3.39 6.48
N VAL A 61 -9.84 -4.70 6.34
CA VAL A 61 -9.68 -5.37 5.04
C VAL A 61 -10.74 -6.45 4.85
N ARG A 62 -11.33 -6.46 3.65
CA ARG A 62 -12.22 -7.55 3.21
C ARG A 62 -11.43 -8.78 2.76
N PRO A 63 -12.03 -9.98 2.81
CA PRO A 63 -11.42 -11.16 2.24
C PRO A 63 -11.16 -10.97 0.75
N GLY A 64 -9.97 -11.35 0.29
CA GLY A 64 -9.55 -11.10 -1.08
C GLY A 64 -8.08 -11.34 -1.31
N THR A 65 -7.63 -10.93 -2.49
CA THR A 65 -6.24 -11.05 -2.91
C THR A 65 -5.72 -9.65 -3.24
N TYR A 66 -4.60 -9.28 -2.63
CA TYR A 66 -4.08 -7.91 -2.65
C TYR A 66 -2.57 -7.90 -2.89
N TYR A 67 -2.05 -6.82 -3.45
CA TYR A 67 -0.64 -6.49 -3.27
C TYR A 67 -0.48 -5.68 -1.99
N LEU A 68 0.60 -5.93 -1.27
CA LEU A 68 1.02 -5.12 -0.16
C LEU A 68 2.08 -4.14 -0.64
N VAL A 69 1.81 -2.86 -0.44
CA VAL A 69 2.66 -1.75 -0.84
C VAL A 69 2.89 -0.86 0.36
N GLY A 70 4.05 -0.24 0.47
CA GLY A 70 4.12 1.00 1.22
C GLY A 70 5.04 2.01 0.57
N GLY A 71 4.70 3.28 0.75
CA GLY A 71 5.49 4.41 0.27
C GLY A 71 5.32 5.66 1.13
N THR A 72 6.11 6.67 0.82
CA THR A 72 5.93 8.04 1.34
C THR A 72 5.11 8.85 0.33
N ASP A 73 4.28 9.77 0.83
CA ASP A 73 3.68 10.86 0.04
C ASP A 73 4.47 12.14 0.37
N LEU A 74 5.52 12.43 -0.40
CA LEU A 74 6.48 13.49 -0.04
C LEU A 74 5.95 14.88 -0.42
N ASP A 75 5.15 14.98 -1.47
CA ASP A 75 4.58 16.24 -1.95
C ASP A 75 3.12 16.47 -1.54
N ASN A 76 2.51 15.52 -0.81
CA ASN A 76 1.15 15.56 -0.27
C ASN A 76 0.08 15.62 -1.36
N ASP A 77 0.27 14.90 -2.46
CA ASP A 77 -0.71 14.80 -3.55
C ASP A 77 -1.68 13.60 -3.39
N GLY A 78 -1.50 12.79 -2.34
CA GLY A 78 -2.30 11.60 -2.05
C GLY A 78 -1.92 10.37 -2.89
N ILE A 79 -0.77 10.39 -3.55
CA ILE A 79 -0.27 9.30 -4.40
C ILE A 79 1.15 8.94 -3.95
N ILE A 80 1.33 7.71 -3.48
CA ILE A 80 2.65 7.20 -3.08
C ILE A 80 3.33 6.45 -4.22
N CYS A 81 4.64 6.20 -4.04
CA CYS A 81 5.48 5.49 -4.98
C CYS A 81 5.72 6.23 -6.31
N GLN A 82 5.66 7.55 -6.28
CA GLN A 82 6.02 8.43 -7.38
C GLN A 82 7.56 8.61 -7.51
N PRO A 83 8.05 9.17 -8.63
CA PRO A 83 9.46 9.50 -8.78
C PRO A 83 9.94 10.48 -7.70
N GLY A 84 10.88 10.04 -6.85
CA GLY A 84 11.45 10.85 -5.77
C GLY A 84 10.95 10.45 -4.38
N GLU A 85 9.98 9.53 -4.31
CA GLU A 85 9.43 9.01 -3.07
C GLU A 85 10.05 7.66 -2.69
N ALA A 86 10.01 7.33 -1.40
CA ALA A 86 10.30 5.98 -0.94
C ALA A 86 9.15 5.06 -1.35
N CYS A 87 9.49 3.88 -1.87
CA CYS A 87 8.51 2.88 -2.29
C CYS A 87 9.02 1.47 -1.98
N ALA A 88 8.12 0.61 -1.52
CA ALA A 88 8.35 -0.80 -1.31
C ALA A 88 7.10 -1.58 -1.73
N GLU A 89 7.28 -2.58 -2.59
CA GLU A 89 6.25 -3.57 -2.91
C GLU A 89 6.69 -4.91 -2.30
N TYR A 90 5.79 -5.62 -1.62
CA TYR A 90 6.14 -6.85 -0.91
C TYR A 90 6.00 -8.10 -1.80
N PRO A 91 6.93 -9.08 -1.67
CA PRO A 91 8.19 -9.01 -0.93
C PRO A 91 9.23 -8.12 -1.62
N VAL A 92 9.98 -7.35 -0.82
CA VAL A 92 10.96 -6.35 -1.29
C VAL A 92 12.13 -6.99 -2.08
N SER A 93 12.32 -8.31 -1.97
CA SER A 93 13.42 -9.08 -2.58
C SER A 93 13.14 -9.59 -4.01
N GLY A 94 12.00 -9.23 -4.62
CA GLY A 94 11.61 -9.81 -5.92
C GLY A 94 10.51 -9.05 -6.63
N LEU A 95 9.71 -9.79 -7.41
CA LEU A 95 8.47 -9.29 -7.97
C LEU A 95 7.44 -9.19 -6.84
N ARG A 96 6.57 -8.17 -6.88
CA ARG A 96 5.43 -8.07 -5.96
C ARG A 96 4.63 -9.37 -6.00
N GLU A 97 4.34 -9.94 -4.84
CA GLU A 97 3.52 -11.15 -4.72
C GLU A 97 2.16 -10.77 -4.16
N ALA A 98 1.13 -11.49 -4.62
CA ALA A 98 -0.20 -11.31 -4.11
C ALA A 98 -0.34 -12.01 -2.75
N ILE A 99 -0.81 -11.28 -1.74
CA ILE A 99 -1.18 -11.84 -0.45
C ILE A 99 -2.66 -12.19 -0.44
N HIS A 100 -3.01 -13.28 0.24
CA HIS A 100 -4.39 -13.71 0.42
C HIS A 100 -4.88 -13.35 1.82
N VAL A 101 -6.03 -12.71 1.89
CA VAL A 101 -6.73 -12.35 3.13
C VAL A 101 -7.97 -13.21 3.24
N ASP A 102 -8.00 -14.03 4.29
CA ASP A 102 -9.13 -14.91 4.60
C ASP A 102 -10.20 -14.20 5.44
N GLN A 103 -11.38 -14.81 5.53
CA GLN A 103 -12.54 -14.32 6.28
C GLN A 103 -12.36 -14.26 7.81
N ASN A 104 -11.27 -14.77 8.38
CA ASN A 104 -11.11 -14.85 9.84
C ASN A 104 -9.67 -14.56 10.30
N THR A 105 -8.85 -13.98 9.44
CA THR A 105 -7.42 -13.80 9.72
C THR A 105 -7.05 -12.34 9.58
N ASP A 106 -6.73 -11.69 10.70
CA ASP A 106 -6.09 -10.39 10.68
C ASP A 106 -4.69 -10.53 10.04
N LEU A 107 -4.32 -9.58 9.18
CA LEU A 107 -2.95 -9.47 8.70
C LEU A 107 -2.10 -8.82 9.77
N THR A 108 -1.71 -9.62 10.74
CA THR A 108 -0.82 -9.24 11.84
C THR A 108 0.56 -9.85 11.60
N SER A 109 1.60 -9.16 12.06
CA SER A 109 3.00 -9.62 12.00
C SER A 109 3.73 -9.45 10.66
N ILE A 110 3.21 -8.66 9.72
CA ILE A 110 4.00 -8.24 8.56
C ILE A 110 4.87 -7.06 8.97
N ARG A 111 6.18 -7.19 8.75
CA ARG A 111 7.15 -6.12 8.94
C ARG A 111 7.67 -5.72 7.58
N MET A 112 7.67 -4.43 7.29
CA MET A 112 8.26 -3.91 6.08
C MET A 112 9.48 -3.06 6.41
N THR A 113 10.44 -3.05 5.50
CA THR A 113 11.57 -2.15 5.55
C THR A 113 11.64 -1.43 4.23
N THR A 114 11.77 -0.11 4.27
CA THR A 114 11.74 0.72 3.07
C THR A 114 13.16 1.02 2.64
N GLY A 115 13.34 1.18 1.33
CA GLY A 115 14.63 1.52 0.75
C GLY A 115 14.45 2.68 -0.22
N PHE A 116 15.36 3.65 -0.16
CA PHE A 116 15.39 4.81 -1.08
C PHE A 116 16.01 4.48 -2.44
N SER A 117 16.50 3.26 -2.64
CA SER A 117 17.17 2.85 -3.87
C SER A 117 16.14 2.29 -4.85
N ARG A 118 15.79 3.07 -5.88
CA ARG A 118 15.18 2.51 -7.09
C ARG A 118 16.24 1.62 -7.75
N PRO A 119 16.11 0.29 -7.82
CA PRO A 119 16.95 -0.46 -8.74
C PRO A 119 16.61 0.05 -10.15
N THR A 120 17.57 0.64 -10.83
CA THR A 120 17.48 0.94 -12.26
C THR A 120 17.41 -0.38 -13.01
N ILE A 121 16.21 -0.82 -13.42
CA ILE A 121 16.05 -2.05 -14.19
C ILE A 121 15.24 -1.77 -15.45
N SER A 122 15.63 -2.43 -16.54
CA SER A 122 15.26 -2.18 -17.92
C SER A 122 14.25 -3.24 -18.43
N ALA A 123 13.08 -2.77 -18.87
CA ALA A 123 12.04 -3.23 -19.83
C ALA A 123 11.86 -4.71 -20.25
N ALA A 124 10.63 -5.28 -20.09
CA ALA A 124 9.94 -6.18 -21.06
C ALA A 124 8.51 -6.73 -20.73
N THR A 125 7.97 -6.67 -19.50
CA THR A 125 6.66 -7.30 -19.14
C THR A 125 5.89 -6.46 -18.10
N PRO A 126 4.58 -6.67 -17.84
CA PRO A 126 3.83 -5.95 -16.78
C PRO A 126 4.37 -6.20 -15.36
N ASP A 127 5.22 -7.23 -15.21
CA ASP A 127 6.10 -7.52 -14.08
C ASP A 127 7.49 -6.84 -14.19
N VAL A 128 7.69 -5.91 -15.12
CA VAL A 128 8.96 -5.23 -15.36
C VAL A 128 8.80 -3.74 -15.11
N LEU A 129 9.52 -3.30 -14.08
CA LEU A 129 9.78 -1.91 -13.80
C LEU A 129 10.77 -1.33 -14.83
N PRO A 130 10.65 -0.03 -15.19
CA PRO A 130 9.57 0.88 -14.82
C PRO A 130 8.30 0.60 -15.65
N ARG A 131 7.15 0.64 -14.98
CA ARG A 131 5.83 0.59 -15.62
C ARG A 131 5.59 1.94 -16.31
N PRO A 132 5.66 2.04 -17.65
CA PRO A 132 5.29 3.26 -18.35
C PRO A 132 3.82 3.54 -17.99
N ASP A 133 3.49 4.78 -17.65
CA ASP A 133 2.13 5.22 -17.29
C ASP A 133 1.63 4.80 -15.88
N PHE A 134 2.46 4.17 -15.05
CA PHE A 134 2.10 3.98 -13.64
C PHE A 134 2.28 5.28 -12.85
N ALA A 135 1.16 5.88 -12.46
CA ALA A 135 1.12 7.14 -11.72
C ALA A 135 1.48 7.00 -10.23
N GLY A 136 1.52 5.77 -9.70
CA GLY A 136 1.67 5.51 -8.26
C GLY A 136 0.44 4.82 -7.67
N TYR A 137 0.44 4.66 -6.35
CA TYR A 137 -0.69 4.08 -5.60
C TYR A 137 -1.42 5.18 -4.85
N ARG A 138 -2.74 5.22 -4.98
CA ARG A 138 -3.54 6.29 -4.39
C ARG A 138 -3.91 5.95 -2.94
N LEU A 139 -3.71 6.89 -2.03
CA LEU A 139 -4.23 6.80 -0.67
C LEU A 139 -5.76 6.81 -0.69
N ILE A 140 -6.38 6.20 0.32
CA ILE A 140 -7.79 6.48 0.59
C ILE A 140 -7.85 7.94 1.05
N PRO A 141 -8.62 8.82 0.39
CA PRO A 141 -8.70 10.23 0.77
C PRO A 141 -9.14 10.38 2.23
N GLU A 142 -8.60 11.38 2.94
CA GLU A 142 -8.98 11.60 4.34
C GLU A 142 -10.49 11.83 4.52
N ASP A 143 -11.10 12.47 3.52
CA ASP A 143 -12.54 12.70 3.44
C ASP A 143 -13.37 11.41 3.27
N ASP A 144 -12.75 10.32 2.83
CA ASP A 144 -13.39 9.01 2.60
C ASP A 144 -13.21 8.05 3.78
N PHE A 145 -12.31 8.35 4.73
CA PHE A 145 -12.17 7.58 5.98
C PHE A 145 -13.43 7.59 6.86
N VAL A 146 -14.38 8.50 6.61
CA VAL A 146 -15.61 8.68 7.40
C VAL A 146 -16.87 8.64 6.52
N ARG A 147 -16.78 8.17 5.27
CA ARG A 147 -17.93 8.15 4.37
C ARG A 147 -18.58 6.77 4.33
N PRO A 148 -19.89 6.68 4.61
CA PRO A 148 -20.64 5.48 4.30
C PRO A 148 -20.49 5.19 2.81
N LEU A 149 -20.07 3.96 2.49
CA LEU A 149 -20.29 3.37 1.17
C LEU A 149 -21.77 3.54 0.86
N LYS A 150 -22.09 4.58 0.08
CA LYS A 150 -23.45 4.82 -0.40
C LYS A 150 -23.81 3.55 -1.15
N LYS A 151 -24.76 2.77 -0.59
CA LYS A 151 -25.36 1.63 -1.28
C LYS A 151 -25.64 2.10 -2.69
N LEU A 152 -24.96 1.52 -3.68
CA LEU A 152 -25.38 1.59 -5.06
C LEU A 152 -26.72 0.86 -5.11
N SER A 153 -27.79 1.57 -4.75
CA SER A 153 -29.16 1.16 -5.01
C SER A 153 -29.30 1.14 -6.51
N GLY A 154 -29.37 -0.06 -7.07
CA GLY A 154 -29.80 -0.26 -8.45
C GLY A 154 -31.17 0.36 -8.65
N GLU A 155 -31.30 1.10 -9.75
CA GLU A 155 -32.56 1.33 -10.44
C GLU A 155 -32.83 0.17 -11.41
#